data_AF-A0ABD5Y7U1-F1
#
_entry.id   AF-A0ABD5Y7U1-F1
#
_cell.length_a   1.000
_cell.length_b   1.000
_cell.length_c   1.000
_cell.angle_alpha   90.00
_cell.angle_beta   90.00
_cell.angle_gamma   90.00
#
_symmetry.space_group_name_H-M   'P 1'
#
loop_
_entity.id
_entity.type
_entity.pdbx_description
1 polymer ?
#
loop_
_entity_poly.entity_id
_entity_poly.type
_entity_poly.pdbx_seq_one_letter_code
_entity_poly.pdbx_strand_id
1 'polypeptide(L)'
;MTVVVLGIDALDPDLVDPDAHPNLTLAAHRSIETIESVAGEPSTHELWPTIITGLRPEDHGLTLEDDGVAWGNPLLELGSTVADFLMPDALQTRIGAWLLTNTDADAFRTPATYYEENDIETLFDGREATAIGVPNYVVDPDSEDREHNLRRSLGDLFERDPDATGGHTSADPYEFYEQCLEMAMVRIARARRGLRGGRYELVFAYTSGLDLVGHVTYDLPALQRSAYDELDEFVGELREDLADGDELLLVSDHGLQDGVHTDEAMVAGTDEAMVEAIGSVVDVRAAIEAELRGGDHRGDREEGSFSEAGAAEVKGQLEDLGYM
;
A
#
# COMPACT_ATOMS: atom_id res chain seq x y z
N MET A 1 3.46 -22.92 -2.14
CA MET A 1 2.17 -22.26 -2.00
C MET A 1 2.43 -20.88 -1.43
N THR A 2 1.97 -19.82 -2.08
CA THR A 2 2.23 -18.42 -1.72
C THR A 2 0.89 -17.72 -1.54
N VAL A 3 0.73 -16.99 -0.44
CA VAL A 3 -0.38 -16.04 -0.32
C VAL A 3 0.12 -14.68 -0.80
N VAL A 4 -0.54 -14.13 -1.81
CA VAL A 4 -0.27 -12.80 -2.35
C VAL A 4 -1.35 -11.86 -1.88
N VAL A 5 -0.94 -10.78 -1.21
CA VAL A 5 -1.83 -9.68 -0.83
C VAL A 5 -1.44 -8.46 -1.67
N LEU A 6 -2.41 -7.93 -2.41
CA LEU A 6 -2.25 -6.69 -3.15
C LEU A 6 -3.16 -5.62 -2.54
N GLY A 7 -2.54 -4.72 -1.80
CA GLY A 7 -3.15 -3.49 -1.33
C GLY A 7 -3.35 -2.51 -2.48
N ILE A 8 -4.61 -2.18 -2.76
CA ILE A 8 -4.99 -1.15 -3.73
C ILE A 8 -5.68 -0.05 -2.93
N ASP A 9 -4.97 1.05 -2.69
CA ASP A 9 -5.51 2.19 -1.96
C ASP A 9 -6.78 2.72 -2.65
N ALA A 10 -7.80 3.03 -1.86
CA ALA A 10 -9.07 3.58 -2.33
C ALA A 10 -9.85 2.72 -3.37
N LEU A 11 -9.64 1.39 -3.43
CA LEU A 11 -10.49 0.52 -4.25
C LEU A 11 -11.93 0.52 -3.70
N ASP A 12 -12.84 1.14 -4.44
CA ASP A 12 -14.21 1.39 -4.00
C ASP A 12 -15.18 0.30 -4.50
N PRO A 13 -15.96 -0.33 -3.61
CA PRO A 13 -16.84 -1.43 -3.99
C PRO A 13 -17.99 -1.01 -4.92
N ASP A 14 -18.39 0.26 -4.95
CA ASP A 14 -19.47 0.76 -5.83
C ASP A 14 -18.97 1.10 -7.25
N LEU A 15 -17.65 1.28 -7.42
CA LEU A 15 -17.03 1.56 -8.72
C LEU A 15 -16.54 0.30 -9.42
N VAL A 16 -16.41 -0.81 -8.69
CA VAL A 16 -16.13 -2.13 -9.27
C VAL A 16 -17.41 -2.75 -9.84
N ASP A 17 -17.29 -3.28 -11.06
CA ASP A 17 -18.37 -3.94 -11.80
C ASP A 17 -17.89 -5.36 -12.13
N PRO A 18 -18.51 -6.44 -11.61
CA PRO A 18 -18.06 -7.81 -11.87
C PRO A 18 -18.04 -8.21 -13.35
N ASP A 19 -18.88 -7.62 -14.19
CA ASP A 19 -18.92 -7.94 -15.62
C ASP A 19 -17.79 -7.23 -16.38
N ALA A 20 -17.38 -6.04 -15.93
CA ALA A 20 -16.30 -5.27 -16.54
C ALA A 20 -14.92 -5.53 -15.92
N HIS A 21 -14.89 -5.84 -14.62
CA HIS A 21 -13.71 -5.97 -13.78
C HIS A 21 -13.64 -7.35 -13.09
N PRO A 22 -13.55 -8.44 -13.87
CA PRO A 22 -13.54 -9.80 -13.33
C PRO A 22 -12.27 -10.14 -12.53
N ASN A 23 -11.17 -9.39 -12.70
CA ASN A 23 -9.93 -9.58 -11.95
C ASN A 23 -9.89 -8.73 -10.68
N LEU A 24 -10.63 -7.62 -10.60
CA LEU A 24 -10.84 -6.88 -9.35
C LEU A 24 -11.87 -7.55 -8.43
N THR A 25 -12.75 -8.39 -8.97
CA THR A 25 -13.76 -9.13 -8.20
C THR A 25 -13.39 -10.58 -7.88
N LEU A 26 -12.40 -11.13 -8.59
CA LEU A 26 -11.86 -12.48 -8.41
C LEU A 26 -12.96 -13.55 -8.26
N ALA A 27 -12.77 -14.55 -7.38
CA ALA A 27 -13.75 -15.61 -7.15
C ALA A 27 -14.86 -15.14 -6.19
N ALA A 28 -14.49 -14.35 -5.19
CA ALA A 28 -15.40 -13.71 -4.25
C ALA A 28 -14.92 -12.30 -3.94
N HIS A 29 -15.86 -11.38 -3.74
CA HIS A 29 -15.59 -10.01 -3.31
C HIS A 29 -16.71 -9.48 -2.42
N ARG A 30 -16.41 -8.46 -1.61
CA ARG A 30 -17.41 -7.77 -0.79
C ARG A 30 -16.90 -6.41 -0.30
N SER A 31 -17.86 -5.53 0.01
CA SER A 31 -17.63 -4.38 0.88
C SER A 31 -17.44 -4.84 2.34
N ILE A 32 -16.55 -4.15 3.05
CA ILE A 32 -16.19 -4.37 4.46
C ILE A 32 -16.11 -3.02 5.21
N GLU A 33 -16.20 -3.08 6.54
CA GLU A 33 -16.12 -1.90 7.39
C GLU A 33 -14.68 -1.35 7.49
N THR A 34 -14.51 -0.03 7.31
CA THR A 34 -13.26 0.68 7.61
C THR A 34 -13.34 1.41 8.97
N ILE A 35 -12.26 2.09 9.36
CA ILE A 35 -12.17 2.90 10.57
C ILE A 35 -12.07 4.37 10.18
N GLU A 36 -12.99 5.20 10.68
CA GLU A 36 -12.84 6.65 10.64
C GLU A 36 -11.65 7.06 11.52
N SER A 37 -10.71 7.82 10.96
CA SER A 37 -9.61 8.39 11.72
C SER A 37 -10.10 9.38 12.77
N VAL A 38 -9.24 9.71 13.73
CA VAL A 38 -9.37 10.88 14.61
C VAL A 38 -9.58 12.19 13.85
N ALA A 39 -9.14 12.28 12.59
CA ALA A 39 -9.38 13.42 11.72
C ALA A 39 -10.84 13.52 11.19
N GLY A 40 -11.63 12.45 11.35
CA GLY A 40 -13.03 12.35 10.92
C GLY A 40 -13.21 11.80 9.50
N GLU A 41 -12.18 11.19 8.92
CA GLU A 41 -12.19 10.51 7.62
C GLU A 41 -11.20 9.33 7.65
N PRO A 42 -11.38 8.25 6.87
CA PRO A 42 -10.40 7.17 6.76
C PRO A 42 -9.00 7.69 6.38
N SER A 43 -7.94 7.12 6.96
CA SER A 43 -6.56 7.53 6.70
C SER A 43 -5.63 6.35 6.44
N THR A 44 -4.99 6.36 5.27
CA THR A 44 -3.90 5.45 4.90
C THR A 44 -2.81 5.36 5.99
N HIS A 45 -2.54 6.44 6.74
CA HIS A 45 -1.53 6.44 7.80
C HIS A 45 -1.85 5.42 8.90
N GLU A 46 -3.12 5.31 9.26
CA GLU A 46 -3.60 4.51 10.38
C GLU A 46 -4.07 3.13 9.92
N LEU A 47 -4.68 3.04 8.73
CA LEU A 47 -5.37 1.85 8.27
C LEU A 47 -4.44 0.75 7.76
N TRP A 48 -3.32 1.06 7.12
CA TRP A 48 -2.37 0.02 6.69
C TRP A 48 -1.66 -0.67 7.87
N PRO A 49 -1.20 0.06 8.90
CA PRO A 49 -0.81 -0.54 10.17
C PRO A 49 -1.90 -1.40 10.79
N THR A 50 -3.16 -0.94 10.77
CA THR A 50 -4.31 -1.73 11.22
C THR A 50 -4.43 -3.04 10.43
N ILE A 51 -4.35 -3.00 9.11
CA ILE A 51 -4.44 -4.18 8.24
C ILE A 51 -3.34 -5.21 8.54
N ILE A 52 -2.09 -4.76 8.73
CA ILE A 52 -0.96 -5.68 8.95
C ILE A 52 -0.84 -6.19 10.39
N THR A 53 -1.44 -5.49 11.36
CA THR A 53 -1.39 -5.85 12.79
C THR A 53 -2.70 -6.46 13.31
N GLY A 54 -3.83 -6.21 12.66
CA GLY A 54 -5.18 -6.53 13.16
C GLY A 54 -5.57 -5.71 14.40
N LEU A 55 -4.82 -4.66 14.73
CA LEU A 55 -5.06 -3.76 15.85
C LEU A 55 -5.70 -2.47 15.36
N ARG A 56 -6.43 -1.77 16.23
CA ARG A 56 -6.93 -0.43 15.91
C ARG A 56 -5.83 0.64 16.03
N PRO A 57 -6.03 1.85 15.49
CA PRO A 57 -5.08 2.96 15.60
C PRO A 57 -4.58 3.23 17.02
N GLU A 58 -5.49 3.25 17.99
CA GLU A 58 -5.16 3.46 19.40
C GLU A 58 -4.31 2.34 20.03
N ASP A 59 -4.37 1.13 19.46
CA ASP A 59 -3.71 -0.07 19.97
C ASP A 59 -2.32 -0.27 19.35
N HIS A 60 -2.15 0.05 18.06
CA HIS A 60 -0.84 0.01 17.39
C HIS A 60 -0.06 1.33 17.50
N GLY A 61 -0.68 2.40 18.02
CA GLY A 61 0.00 3.65 18.40
C GLY A 61 0.42 4.56 17.24
N LEU A 62 0.07 4.22 16.00
CA LEU A 62 0.32 5.05 14.81
C LEU A 62 -0.97 5.79 14.49
N THR A 63 -1.13 6.97 15.10
CA THR A 63 -2.31 7.82 14.95
C THR A 63 -1.93 9.19 14.39
N LEU A 64 -2.86 9.84 13.69
CA LEU A 64 -2.67 11.21 13.21
C LEU A 64 -2.55 12.23 14.36
N GLU A 65 -3.02 11.90 15.56
CA GLU A 65 -2.87 12.74 16.76
C GLU A 65 -1.45 12.71 17.34
N ASP A 66 -0.83 11.52 17.45
CA ASP A 66 0.47 11.34 18.11
C ASP A 66 1.67 11.49 17.16
N ASP A 67 1.56 11.02 15.91
CA ASP A 67 2.65 11.09 14.92
C ASP A 67 2.55 12.30 13.99
N GLY A 68 1.46 13.07 14.07
CA GLY A 68 1.22 14.29 13.30
C GLY A 68 2.14 15.48 13.60
N VAL A 69 3.01 15.39 14.62
CA VAL A 69 3.99 16.44 14.96
C VAL A 69 5.27 15.84 15.57
N ALA A 70 5.76 14.67 15.15
CA ALA A 70 7.03 14.12 15.66
C ALA A 70 8.26 14.78 14.99
N TRP A 71 8.54 16.01 15.42
CA TRP A 71 9.86 16.55 15.77
C TRP A 71 11.14 15.92 15.17
N GLY A 72 11.60 16.48 14.04
CA GLY A 72 12.99 16.33 13.55
C GLY A 72 13.71 17.64 13.19
N ASN A 73 13.04 18.80 13.29
CA ASN A 73 13.60 20.09 12.85
C ASN A 73 13.71 21.10 14.01
N PRO A 74 14.94 21.50 14.41
CA PRO A 74 15.18 22.44 15.52
C PRO A 74 14.47 23.80 15.38
N LEU A 75 14.06 24.17 14.17
CA LEU A 75 13.35 25.43 13.90
C LEU A 75 11.87 25.39 14.30
N LEU A 76 11.25 24.21 14.34
CA LEU A 76 9.85 24.07 14.75
C LEU A 76 9.72 24.09 16.29
N GLU A 77 10.76 23.70 17.06
CA GLU A 77 10.68 23.53 18.53
C GLU A 77 10.46 24.88 19.21
N LEU A 78 10.95 25.93 18.56
CA LEU A 78 10.77 27.30 18.97
C LEU A 78 9.33 27.81 18.77
N GLY A 79 8.58 27.21 17.84
CA GLY A 79 7.22 27.61 17.45
C GLY A 79 6.12 26.89 18.24
N SER A 80 6.29 25.61 18.55
CA SER A 80 5.29 24.80 19.26
C SER A 80 5.00 25.28 20.68
N THR A 81 6.02 25.80 21.37
CA THR A 81 5.87 26.38 22.72
C THR A 81 4.86 27.55 22.77
N VAL A 82 4.58 28.20 21.63
CA VAL A 82 3.61 29.30 21.51
C VAL A 82 2.23 28.81 21.07
N ALA A 83 2.16 27.68 20.35
CA ALA A 83 0.92 27.12 19.80
C ALA A 83 0.05 26.43 20.88
N ASP A 84 0.68 25.74 21.85
CA ASP A 84 0.01 25.02 22.95
C ASP A 84 -0.86 25.93 23.85
N PHE A 85 -0.64 27.25 23.80
CA PHE A 85 -1.39 28.21 24.62
C PHE A 85 -2.55 28.88 23.88
N LEU A 86 -2.64 28.78 22.55
CA LEU A 86 -3.49 29.66 21.74
C LEU A 86 -4.40 28.96 20.72
N MET A 87 -4.22 27.67 20.42
CA MET A 87 -5.03 26.97 19.42
C MET A 87 -5.82 25.80 20.01
N PRO A 88 -7.10 25.62 19.63
CA PRO A 88 -7.89 24.44 20.01
C PRO A 88 -7.33 23.15 19.40
N ASP A 89 -7.42 22.05 20.15
CA ASP A 89 -6.88 20.72 19.80
C ASP A 89 -7.33 20.23 18.40
N ALA A 90 -8.60 20.42 18.03
CA ALA A 90 -9.12 20.03 16.71
C ALA A 90 -8.48 20.79 15.53
N LEU A 91 -7.94 22.00 15.78
CA LEU A 91 -7.19 22.75 14.77
C LEU A 91 -5.75 22.27 14.67
N GLN A 92 -5.17 21.80 15.78
CA GLN A 92 -3.82 21.21 15.81
C GLN A 92 -3.80 19.85 15.10
N THR A 93 -4.77 18.96 15.34
CA THR A 93 -4.88 17.67 14.62
C THR A 93 -5.02 17.88 13.12
N ARG A 94 -5.82 18.87 12.70
CA ARG A 94 -5.94 19.26 11.28
C ARG A 94 -4.65 19.86 10.71
N ILE A 95 -3.85 20.58 11.52
CA ILE A 95 -2.55 21.11 11.11
C ILE A 95 -1.48 20.00 11.06
N GLY A 96 -1.56 18.99 11.93
CA GLY A 96 -0.69 17.81 11.94
C GLY A 96 -0.96 16.87 10.77
N ALA A 97 -2.22 16.52 10.52
CA ALA A 97 -2.65 15.87 9.28
C ALA A 97 -2.23 16.71 8.05
N TRP A 98 -2.39 18.05 8.11
CA TRP A 98 -1.91 18.96 7.07
C TRP A 98 -0.39 18.96 6.90
N LEU A 99 0.45 18.67 7.91
CA LEU A 99 1.91 18.58 7.80
C LEU A 99 2.39 17.22 7.25
N LEU A 100 1.75 16.13 7.70
CA LEU A 100 2.01 14.76 7.22
C LEU A 100 1.71 14.61 5.72
N THR A 101 0.66 15.27 5.23
CA THR A 101 0.31 15.30 3.81
C THR A 101 1.19 16.26 2.99
N ASN A 102 1.97 17.16 3.61
CA ASN A 102 2.45 18.39 2.94
C ASN A 102 3.91 18.78 3.22
N THR A 103 4.73 17.88 3.78
CA THR A 103 6.18 18.11 3.92
C THR A 103 6.97 16.95 3.34
N ASP A 104 8.19 17.21 2.84
CA ASP A 104 9.24 16.22 2.53
C ASP A 104 9.65 15.36 3.75
N ALA A 105 8.93 15.48 4.88
CA ALA A 105 9.04 14.58 6.00
C ALA A 105 8.27 13.31 5.64
N ASP A 106 8.99 12.21 5.62
CA ASP A 106 8.57 10.86 5.28
C ASP A 106 7.48 10.30 6.22
N ALA A 107 6.29 10.88 6.15
CA ALA A 107 5.15 10.69 7.05
C ALA A 107 4.55 9.27 7.06
N PHE A 108 4.95 8.42 6.11
CA PHE A 108 4.47 7.05 5.96
C PHE A 108 5.61 6.02 6.01
N ARG A 109 6.69 6.36 6.72
CA ARG A 109 7.91 5.53 6.77
C ARG A 109 8.30 5.09 8.18
N THR A 110 7.32 4.74 9.00
CA THR A 110 7.62 3.99 10.22
C THR A 110 8.45 2.74 9.86
N PRO A 111 9.66 2.58 10.45
CA PRO A 111 10.50 1.43 10.15
C PRO A 111 9.89 0.15 10.71
N ALA A 112 10.14 -0.98 10.06
CA ALA A 112 9.64 -2.28 10.53
C ALA A 112 10.08 -2.61 11.97
N THR A 113 11.21 -2.06 12.45
CA THR A 113 11.69 -2.23 13.83
C THR A 113 10.77 -1.59 14.87
N TYR A 114 9.94 -0.60 14.50
CA TYR A 114 8.96 0.00 15.40
C TYR A 114 8.05 -1.06 16.03
N TYR A 115 7.56 -2.00 15.22
CA TYR A 115 6.61 -3.01 15.67
C TYR A 115 7.27 -3.96 16.69
N GLU A 116 8.49 -4.43 16.41
CA GLU A 116 9.27 -5.25 17.35
C GLU A 116 9.60 -4.50 18.65
N GLU A 117 10.01 -3.22 18.55
CA GLU A 117 10.35 -2.38 19.69
C GLU A 117 9.15 -2.10 20.62
N ASN A 118 7.93 -2.17 20.07
CA ASN A 118 6.69 -1.95 20.80
C ASN A 118 5.92 -3.25 21.14
N ASP A 119 6.53 -4.43 20.94
CA ASP A 119 5.91 -5.73 21.21
C ASP A 119 4.59 -5.94 20.40
N ILE A 120 4.55 -5.39 19.19
CA ILE A 120 3.43 -5.51 18.24
C ILE A 120 3.81 -6.52 17.17
N GLU A 121 3.08 -7.63 17.10
CA GLU A 121 3.24 -8.58 16.01
C GLU A 121 2.57 -8.07 14.73
N THR A 122 3.21 -8.33 13.59
CA THR A 122 2.70 -8.06 12.25
C THR A 122 2.50 -9.35 11.47
N LEU A 123 1.77 -9.30 10.35
CA LEU A 123 1.58 -10.48 9.51
C LEU A 123 2.89 -11.05 8.95
N PHE A 124 3.97 -10.25 8.93
CA PHE A 124 5.27 -10.62 8.38
C PHE A 124 6.11 -11.47 9.34
N ASP A 125 5.76 -11.52 10.62
CA ASP A 125 6.58 -12.16 11.63
C ASP A 125 6.55 -13.69 11.54
N GLY A 126 7.71 -14.30 11.81
CA GLY A 126 7.85 -15.75 11.94
C GLY A 126 7.72 -16.55 10.64
N ARG A 127 7.79 -15.90 9.48
CA ARG A 127 7.63 -16.54 8.15
C ARG A 127 8.53 -15.93 7.09
N GLU A 128 8.71 -16.63 5.98
CA GLU A 128 9.39 -16.07 4.81
C GLU A 128 8.43 -15.12 4.07
N ALA A 129 8.54 -13.82 4.30
CA ALA A 129 7.67 -12.82 3.68
C ALA A 129 8.43 -11.69 2.98
N THR A 130 7.78 -11.03 2.03
CA THR A 130 8.26 -9.77 1.46
C THR A 130 7.17 -8.71 1.50
N ALA A 131 7.51 -7.56 2.07
CA ALA A 131 6.67 -6.35 2.07
C ALA A 131 7.19 -5.39 0.99
N ILE A 132 6.29 -4.92 0.14
CA ILE A 132 6.60 -4.11 -1.04
C ILE A 132 5.75 -2.84 -0.99
N GLY A 133 6.31 -1.77 -0.41
CA GLY A 133 5.65 -0.47 -0.38
C GLY A 133 4.57 -0.30 0.66
N VAL A 134 4.45 -1.22 1.60
CA VAL A 134 3.43 -1.18 2.65
C VAL A 134 3.62 0.10 3.49
N PRO A 135 2.59 0.98 3.57
CA PRO A 135 2.69 2.21 4.35
C PRO A 135 3.03 1.91 5.80
N ASN A 136 3.93 2.71 6.38
CA ASN A 136 4.39 2.56 7.76
C ASN A 136 5.01 1.19 8.09
N TYR A 137 5.55 0.47 7.10
CA TYR A 137 6.31 -0.75 7.30
C TYR A 137 7.56 -0.77 6.41
N VAL A 138 8.56 0.06 6.76
CA VAL A 138 9.78 0.22 5.97
C VAL A 138 10.86 -0.76 6.43
N VAL A 139 11.14 -1.77 5.59
CA VAL A 139 12.15 -2.81 5.86
C VAL A 139 13.58 -2.29 5.72
N ASP A 140 13.84 -1.41 4.75
CA ASP A 140 15.15 -0.80 4.53
C ASP A 140 14.98 0.73 4.40
N PRO A 141 15.16 1.48 5.52
CA PRO A 141 14.99 2.93 5.56
C PRO A 141 15.92 3.69 4.62
N ASP A 142 17.09 3.13 4.31
CA ASP A 142 18.09 3.74 3.43
C ASP A 142 17.78 3.50 1.94
N SER A 143 16.78 2.64 1.64
CA SER A 143 16.32 2.38 0.28
C SER A 143 15.10 3.23 -0.06
N GLU A 144 15.15 3.87 -1.23
CA GLU A 144 13.99 4.52 -1.83
C GLU A 144 13.43 3.64 -2.94
N ASP A 145 12.14 3.35 -2.88
CA ASP A 145 11.48 2.62 -3.95
C ASP A 145 11.07 3.55 -5.11
N ARG A 146 10.79 2.94 -6.26
CA ARG A 146 10.54 3.65 -7.51
C ARG A 146 9.22 4.43 -7.49
N GLU A 147 8.19 3.92 -6.83
CA GLU A 147 6.91 4.64 -6.69
C GLU A 147 7.10 5.89 -5.82
N HIS A 148 7.80 5.79 -4.70
CA HIS A 148 8.11 6.94 -3.85
C HIS A 148 8.92 8.01 -4.62
N ASN A 149 9.84 7.59 -5.50
CA ASN A 149 10.54 8.50 -6.40
C ASN A 149 9.60 9.20 -7.39
N LEU A 150 8.66 8.46 -7.99
CA LEU A 150 7.65 9.02 -8.89
C LEU A 150 6.75 10.01 -8.15
N ARG A 151 6.28 9.66 -6.95
CA ARG A 151 5.44 10.50 -6.11
C ARG A 151 6.09 11.84 -5.77
N ARG A 152 7.37 11.86 -5.39
CA ARG A 152 8.12 13.11 -5.16
C ARG A 152 8.35 13.93 -6.43
N SER A 153 8.27 13.31 -7.61
CA SER A 153 8.44 13.99 -8.90
C SER A 153 7.14 14.54 -9.50
N LEU A 154 5.98 14.35 -8.85
CA LEU A 154 4.70 14.83 -9.35
C LEU A 154 4.64 16.36 -9.48
N GLY A 155 5.26 17.10 -8.55
CA GLY A 155 5.35 18.58 -8.63
C GLY A 155 3.99 19.24 -8.92
N ASP A 156 3.96 20.07 -9.97
CA ASP A 156 2.77 20.81 -10.41
C ASP A 156 1.62 19.91 -10.93
N LEU A 157 1.84 18.59 -11.08
CA LEU A 157 0.80 17.62 -11.44
C LEU A 157 -0.05 17.20 -10.24
N PHE A 158 0.39 17.45 -9.01
CA PHE A 158 -0.33 17.13 -7.79
C PHE A 158 -0.19 18.26 -6.78
N GLU A 159 -0.87 19.38 -7.07
CA GLU A 159 -0.87 20.56 -6.21
C GLU A 159 -2.05 20.53 -5.26
N ARG A 160 -1.82 20.95 -4.02
CA ARG A 160 -2.90 21.08 -3.05
C ARG A 160 -3.73 22.33 -3.34
N ASP A 161 -5.04 22.14 -3.41
CA ASP A 161 -6.03 23.21 -3.50
C ASP A 161 -7.11 22.97 -2.45
N PRO A 162 -7.09 23.70 -1.31
CA PRO A 162 -8.10 23.58 -0.26
C PRO A 162 -9.52 23.91 -0.72
N ASP A 163 -9.67 24.62 -1.84
CA ASP A 163 -10.95 24.96 -2.42
C ASP A 163 -11.44 23.88 -3.42
N ALA A 164 -10.59 22.91 -3.78
CA ALA A 164 -10.96 21.76 -4.60
C ALA A 164 -11.59 20.64 -3.76
N THR A 165 -12.61 19.97 -4.31
CA THR A 165 -13.38 18.92 -3.61
C THR A 165 -12.50 17.79 -3.08
N GLY A 166 -11.55 17.32 -3.88
CA GLY A 166 -10.59 16.29 -3.46
C GLY A 166 -9.31 16.82 -2.83
N GLY A 167 -9.28 18.10 -2.43
CA GLY A 167 -8.12 18.75 -1.81
C GLY A 167 -6.91 18.98 -2.74
N HIS A 168 -7.00 18.52 -3.99
CA HIS A 168 -5.92 18.55 -4.96
C HIS A 168 -6.39 18.97 -6.36
N THR A 169 -5.47 19.59 -7.09
CA THR A 169 -5.62 19.94 -8.50
C THR A 169 -4.36 19.55 -9.27
N SER A 170 -4.49 19.37 -10.57
CA SER A 170 -3.37 19.07 -11.45
C SER A 170 -3.30 20.08 -12.59
N ALA A 171 -2.08 20.50 -12.94
CA ALA A 171 -1.84 21.27 -14.16
C ALA A 171 -2.14 20.47 -15.44
N ASP A 172 -2.04 19.14 -15.40
CA ASP A 172 -2.39 18.21 -16.48
C ASP A 172 -2.92 16.88 -15.90
N PRO A 173 -4.25 16.72 -15.75
CA PRO A 173 -4.86 15.51 -15.20
C PRO A 173 -4.54 14.23 -16.00
N TYR A 174 -4.23 14.32 -17.29
CA TYR A 174 -3.89 13.15 -18.11
C TYR A 174 -2.44 12.72 -17.88
N GLU A 175 -1.50 13.66 -17.81
CA GLU A 175 -0.11 13.33 -17.43
C GLU A 175 -0.04 12.79 -16.00
N PHE A 176 -0.81 13.38 -15.07
CA PHE A 176 -0.93 12.87 -13.71
C PHE A 176 -1.48 11.44 -13.66
N TYR A 177 -2.53 11.16 -14.43
CA TYR A 177 -3.09 9.81 -14.58
C TYR A 177 -2.01 8.81 -15.01
N GLU A 178 -1.27 9.09 -16.08
CA GLU A 178 -0.22 8.18 -16.59
C GLU A 178 0.85 7.88 -15.53
N GLN A 179 1.25 8.90 -14.75
CA GLN A 179 2.21 8.69 -13.66
C GLN A 179 1.63 7.83 -12.53
N CYS A 180 0.34 7.97 -12.22
CA CYS A 180 -0.34 7.13 -11.23
C CYS A 180 -0.44 5.67 -11.67
N LEU A 181 -0.73 5.43 -12.95
CA LEU A 181 -0.76 4.08 -13.50
C LEU A 181 0.66 3.48 -13.61
N GLU A 182 1.70 4.28 -13.87
CA GLU A 182 3.11 3.81 -13.75
C GLU A 182 3.43 3.37 -12.32
N MET A 183 2.99 4.11 -11.29
CA MET A 183 3.17 3.74 -9.89
C MET A 183 2.53 2.38 -9.57
N ALA A 184 1.25 2.20 -9.93
CA ALA A 184 0.54 0.93 -9.76
C ALA A 184 1.23 -0.23 -10.49
N MET A 185 1.59 -0.02 -11.75
CA MET A 185 2.28 -1.02 -12.58
C MET A 185 3.60 -1.46 -11.94
N VAL A 186 4.39 -0.53 -11.41
CA VAL A 186 5.68 -0.84 -10.77
C VAL A 186 5.49 -1.74 -9.55
N ARG A 187 4.49 -1.48 -8.70
CA ARG A 187 4.22 -2.31 -7.51
C ARG A 187 3.71 -3.67 -7.86
N ILE A 188 2.78 -3.75 -8.80
CA ILE A 188 2.23 -5.03 -9.26
C ILE A 188 3.34 -5.86 -9.91
N ALA A 189 4.22 -5.26 -10.72
CA ALA A 189 5.38 -5.95 -11.28
C ALA A 189 6.34 -6.47 -10.19
N ARG A 190 6.53 -5.73 -9.09
CA ARG A 190 7.31 -6.18 -7.94
C ARG A 190 6.63 -7.33 -7.19
N ALA A 191 5.30 -7.28 -7.00
CA ALA A 191 4.51 -8.38 -6.44
C ALA A 191 4.67 -9.66 -7.26
N ARG A 192 4.48 -9.56 -8.58
CA ARG A 192 4.72 -10.64 -9.55
C ARG A 192 6.12 -11.21 -9.45
N ARG A 193 7.14 -10.35 -9.31
CA ARG A 193 8.52 -10.81 -9.11
C ARG A 193 8.71 -11.55 -7.79
N GLY A 194 8.07 -11.09 -6.72
CA GLY A 194 8.04 -11.74 -5.41
C GLY A 194 7.46 -13.16 -5.51
N LEU A 195 6.27 -13.27 -6.10
CA LEU A 195 5.56 -14.53 -6.34
C LEU A 195 6.39 -15.50 -7.19
N ARG A 196 6.78 -15.10 -8.41
CA ARG A 196 7.60 -15.91 -9.32
C ARG A 196 8.97 -16.27 -8.75
N GLY A 197 9.40 -15.62 -7.67
CA GLY A 197 10.62 -15.95 -6.96
C GLY A 197 10.55 -17.29 -6.23
N GLY A 198 9.35 -17.75 -5.86
CA GLY A 198 9.12 -18.98 -5.10
C GLY A 198 9.87 -19.02 -3.77
N ARG A 199 10.12 -17.84 -3.17
CA ARG A 199 10.94 -17.70 -1.96
C ARG A 199 10.14 -17.48 -0.70
N TYR A 200 8.94 -16.92 -0.86
CA TYR A 200 8.15 -16.36 0.22
C TYR A 200 6.86 -17.15 0.35
N GLU A 201 6.45 -17.38 1.59
CA GLU A 201 5.12 -17.86 1.97
C GLU A 201 4.08 -16.73 1.78
N LEU A 202 4.50 -15.48 1.97
CA LEU A 202 3.69 -14.28 1.85
C LEU A 202 4.36 -13.20 0.98
N VAL A 203 3.63 -12.69 0.00
CA VAL A 203 4.01 -11.49 -0.75
C VAL A 203 2.95 -10.42 -0.49
N PHE A 204 3.30 -9.34 0.19
CA PHE A 204 2.40 -8.21 0.40
C PHE A 204 2.91 -7.01 -0.38
N ALA A 205 2.15 -6.54 -1.36
CA ALA A 205 2.44 -5.32 -2.10
C ALA A 205 1.33 -4.30 -1.90
N TYR A 206 1.66 -3.02 -1.97
CA TYR A 206 0.71 -1.91 -1.89
C TYR A 206 0.98 -0.91 -3.00
N THR A 207 -0.06 -0.26 -3.51
CA THR A 207 0.06 0.93 -4.37
C THR A 207 -0.99 1.98 -4.03
N SER A 208 -0.58 3.26 -4.10
CA SER A 208 -1.47 4.42 -3.93
C SER A 208 -2.03 4.96 -5.25
N GLY A 209 -1.80 4.27 -6.37
CA GLY A 209 -2.09 4.82 -7.70
C GLY A 209 -3.57 5.18 -7.92
N LEU A 210 -4.49 4.33 -7.45
CA LEU A 210 -5.92 4.53 -7.65
C LEU A 210 -6.48 5.68 -6.81
N ASP A 211 -6.09 5.76 -5.54
CA ASP A 211 -6.43 6.86 -4.63
C ASP A 211 -6.06 8.24 -5.20
N LEU A 212 -4.82 8.37 -5.66
CA LEU A 212 -4.32 9.60 -6.27
C LEU A 212 -5.15 10.01 -7.49
N VAL A 213 -5.46 9.06 -8.39
CA VAL A 213 -6.34 9.30 -9.54
C VAL A 213 -7.72 9.77 -9.08
N GLY A 214 -8.27 9.13 -8.04
CA GLY A 214 -9.56 9.47 -7.46
C GLY A 214 -9.64 10.93 -7.00
N HIS A 215 -8.64 11.42 -6.26
CA HIS A 215 -8.63 12.80 -5.77
C HIS A 215 -8.56 13.87 -6.85
N VAL A 216 -7.82 13.62 -7.94
CA VAL A 216 -7.59 14.62 -8.98
C VAL A 216 -8.59 14.54 -10.13
N THR A 217 -9.00 13.33 -10.50
CA THR A 217 -9.78 13.09 -11.72
C THR A 217 -11.24 12.77 -11.46
N TYR A 218 -11.74 13.05 -10.24
CA TYR A 218 -13.12 12.77 -9.84
C TYR A 218 -14.20 13.39 -10.76
N ASP A 219 -13.92 14.54 -11.37
CA ASP A 219 -14.82 15.20 -12.32
C ASP A 219 -14.62 14.76 -13.79
N LEU A 220 -13.69 13.81 -14.00
CA LEU A 220 -13.35 13.17 -15.28
C LEU A 220 -13.71 11.67 -15.24
N PRO A 221 -15.00 11.31 -15.26
CA PRO A 221 -15.46 9.92 -15.07
C PRO A 221 -14.93 8.92 -16.10
N ALA A 222 -14.47 9.41 -17.26
CA ALA A 222 -13.81 8.56 -18.25
C ALA A 222 -12.41 8.11 -17.78
N LEU A 223 -11.63 9.01 -17.16
CA LEU A 223 -10.31 8.67 -16.62
C LEU A 223 -10.43 7.78 -15.39
N GLN A 224 -11.38 8.07 -14.50
CA GLN A 224 -11.65 7.20 -13.35
C GLN A 224 -11.99 5.78 -13.82
N ARG A 225 -12.88 5.64 -14.81
CA ARG A 225 -13.19 4.33 -15.39
C ARG A 225 -11.96 3.67 -16.01
N SER A 226 -11.16 4.41 -16.78
CA SER A 226 -9.93 3.86 -17.36
C SER A 226 -8.94 3.37 -16.30
N ALA A 227 -8.84 4.03 -15.13
CA ALA A 227 -7.99 3.54 -14.05
C ALA A 227 -8.45 2.18 -13.50
N TYR A 228 -9.76 1.99 -13.32
CA TYR A 228 -10.32 0.70 -12.90
C TYR A 228 -10.14 -0.37 -13.98
N ASP A 229 -10.38 -0.03 -15.25
CA ASP A 229 -10.17 -0.93 -16.39
C ASP A 229 -8.68 -1.39 -16.46
N GLU A 230 -7.72 -0.46 -16.36
CA GLU A 230 -6.28 -0.78 -16.40
C GLU A 230 -5.80 -1.55 -15.17
N LEU A 231 -6.30 -1.22 -13.97
CA LEU A 231 -5.99 -2.00 -12.77
C LEU A 231 -6.53 -3.42 -12.85
N ASP A 232 -7.72 -3.63 -13.42
CA ASP A 232 -8.24 -4.98 -13.68
C ASP A 232 -7.29 -5.77 -14.58
N GLU A 233 -6.77 -5.15 -15.65
CA GLU A 233 -5.78 -5.78 -16.52
C GLU A 233 -4.49 -6.13 -15.74
N PHE A 234 -3.95 -5.20 -14.95
CA PHE A 234 -2.72 -5.44 -14.17
C PHE A 234 -2.89 -6.54 -13.13
N VAL A 235 -4.05 -6.59 -12.45
CA VAL A 235 -4.39 -7.67 -11.51
C VAL A 235 -4.56 -8.98 -12.26
N GLY A 236 -5.15 -8.96 -13.45
CA GLY A 236 -5.22 -10.12 -14.34
C GLY A 236 -3.84 -10.70 -14.64
N GLU A 237 -2.85 -9.86 -14.96
CA GLU A 237 -1.48 -10.31 -15.21
C GLU A 237 -0.79 -10.90 -13.96
N LEU A 238 -1.11 -10.41 -12.76
CA LEU A 238 -0.64 -10.99 -11.51
C LEU A 238 -1.32 -12.34 -11.23
N ARG A 239 -2.63 -12.42 -11.47
CA ARG A 239 -3.41 -13.65 -11.31
C ARG A 239 -2.91 -14.77 -12.25
N GLU A 240 -2.50 -14.44 -13.47
CA GLU A 240 -1.90 -15.39 -14.41
C GLU A 240 -0.58 -16.01 -13.92
N ASP A 241 0.08 -15.38 -12.95
CA ASP A 241 1.33 -15.89 -12.36
C ASP A 241 1.12 -16.89 -11.21
N LEU A 242 -0.11 -17.01 -10.69
CA LEU A 242 -0.43 -17.93 -9.61
C LEU A 242 -0.30 -19.39 -10.07
N ALA A 243 0.41 -20.20 -9.30
CA ALA A 243 0.45 -21.64 -9.47
C ALA A 243 -0.70 -22.32 -8.74
N ASP A 244 -0.89 -23.62 -8.99
CA ASP A 244 -1.86 -24.43 -8.26
C ASP A 244 -1.59 -24.35 -6.74
N GLY A 245 -2.58 -23.81 -6.02
CA GLY A 245 -2.55 -23.60 -4.57
C GLY A 245 -2.08 -22.20 -4.15
N ASP A 246 -1.50 -21.37 -5.01
CA ASP A 246 -1.26 -19.98 -4.62
C ASP A 246 -2.61 -19.24 -4.50
N GLU A 247 -2.71 -18.33 -3.52
CA GLU A 247 -3.92 -17.56 -3.27
C GLU A 247 -3.62 -16.07 -3.43
N LEU A 248 -4.59 -15.32 -3.97
CA LEU A 248 -4.54 -13.87 -4.12
C LEU A 248 -5.68 -13.23 -3.34
N LEU A 249 -5.33 -12.23 -2.53
CA LEU A 249 -6.24 -11.32 -1.84
C LEU A 249 -5.97 -9.88 -2.28
N LEU A 250 -6.99 -9.22 -2.79
CA LEU A 250 -7.03 -7.77 -2.94
C LEU A 250 -7.65 -7.16 -1.68
N VAL A 251 -7.07 -6.08 -1.19
CA VAL A 251 -7.58 -5.33 -0.04
C VAL A 251 -7.42 -3.84 -0.29
N SER A 252 -8.45 -3.07 0.03
CA SER A 252 -8.32 -1.63 0.28
C SER A 252 -8.51 -1.32 1.75
N ASP A 253 -7.98 -0.17 2.15
CA ASP A 253 -8.19 0.47 3.45
C ASP A 253 -9.49 1.29 3.47
N HIS A 254 -9.87 1.88 2.33
CA HIS A 254 -11.13 2.58 2.11
C HIS A 254 -11.50 2.59 0.62
N GLY A 255 -12.60 3.23 0.26
CA GLY A 255 -12.97 3.61 -1.10
C GLY A 255 -12.83 5.11 -1.32
N LEU A 256 -13.16 5.57 -2.52
CA LEU A 256 -13.12 6.99 -2.89
C LEU A 256 -14.13 7.29 -3.99
N GLN A 257 -15.02 8.23 -3.72
CA GLN A 257 -16.04 8.72 -4.66
C GLN A 257 -16.07 10.24 -4.64
N ASP A 258 -16.34 10.86 -5.79
CA ASP A 258 -16.44 12.33 -5.91
C ASP A 258 -15.22 13.10 -5.36
N GLY A 259 -14.05 12.46 -5.36
CA GLY A 259 -12.78 13.03 -4.89
C GLY A 259 -12.54 12.89 -3.39
N VAL A 260 -13.43 12.25 -2.63
CA VAL A 260 -13.36 12.11 -1.17
C VAL A 260 -13.41 10.64 -0.75
N HIS A 261 -12.78 10.32 0.39
CA HIS A 261 -12.77 8.96 0.93
C HIS A 261 -14.20 8.53 1.33
N THR A 262 -14.50 7.25 1.17
CA THR A 262 -15.75 6.64 1.61
C THR A 262 -15.54 5.81 2.88
N ASP A 263 -16.59 5.61 3.67
CA ASP A 263 -16.54 4.86 4.93
C ASP A 263 -16.64 3.33 4.72
N GLU A 264 -16.33 2.86 3.51
CA GLU A 264 -16.32 1.44 3.14
C GLU A 264 -14.96 1.10 2.56
N ALA A 265 -14.52 -0.14 2.75
CA ALA A 265 -13.38 -0.71 2.06
C ALA A 265 -13.82 -1.96 1.29
N MET A 266 -12.93 -2.53 0.50
CA MET A 266 -13.21 -3.69 -0.34
C MET A 266 -12.16 -4.78 -0.13
N VAL A 267 -12.63 -6.02 -0.14
CA VAL A 267 -11.77 -7.20 -0.35
C VAL A 267 -12.29 -8.04 -1.50
N ALA A 268 -11.36 -8.66 -2.22
CA ALA A 268 -11.64 -9.69 -3.21
C ALA A 268 -10.58 -10.78 -3.16
N GLY A 269 -10.94 -12.03 -3.40
CA GLY A 269 -10.00 -13.14 -3.25
C GLY A 269 -10.28 -14.32 -4.16
N THR A 270 -9.26 -15.15 -4.35
CA THR A 270 -9.35 -16.45 -5.04
C THR A 270 -9.94 -17.54 -4.15
N ASP A 271 -9.76 -17.44 -2.82
CA ASP A 271 -10.44 -18.27 -1.83
C ASP A 271 -11.66 -17.52 -1.23
N GLU A 272 -12.84 -18.10 -1.43
CA GLU A 272 -14.10 -17.58 -0.92
C GLU A 272 -14.15 -17.60 0.62
N ALA A 273 -13.56 -18.61 1.27
CA ALA A 273 -13.60 -18.72 2.73
C ALA A 273 -12.76 -17.62 3.41
N MET A 274 -11.60 -17.30 2.86
CA MET A 274 -10.78 -16.17 3.29
C MET A 274 -11.54 -14.84 3.17
N VAL A 275 -12.25 -14.60 2.05
CA VAL A 275 -13.04 -13.38 1.84
C VAL A 275 -14.23 -13.29 2.80
N GLU A 276 -14.95 -14.40 3.02
CA GLU A 276 -16.09 -14.44 3.94
C GLU A 276 -15.70 -14.14 5.40
N ALA A 277 -14.47 -14.47 5.78
CA ALA A 277 -13.94 -14.25 7.13
C ALA A 277 -13.60 -12.77 7.44
N ILE A 278 -13.51 -11.91 6.42
CA ILE A 278 -13.15 -10.49 6.58
C ILE A 278 -14.43 -9.65 6.61
N GLY A 279 -14.76 -9.09 7.78
CA GLY A 279 -15.87 -8.15 7.96
C GLY A 279 -15.41 -6.70 8.01
N SER A 280 -14.15 -6.47 8.39
CA SER A 280 -13.53 -5.16 8.59
C SER A 280 -12.03 -5.21 8.29
N VAL A 281 -11.41 -4.05 8.07
CA VAL A 281 -9.94 -3.89 7.93
C VAL A 281 -9.13 -4.53 9.07
N VAL A 282 -9.70 -4.65 10.28
CA VAL A 282 -9.04 -5.32 11.43
C VAL A 282 -8.99 -6.85 11.28
N ASP A 283 -9.89 -7.44 10.50
CA ASP A 283 -10.00 -8.90 10.34
C ASP A 283 -8.99 -9.45 9.32
N VAL A 284 -8.42 -8.57 8.49
CA VAL A 284 -7.56 -8.93 7.34
C VAL A 284 -6.37 -9.77 7.77
N ARG A 285 -5.63 -9.35 8.81
CA ARG A 285 -4.50 -10.12 9.35
C ARG A 285 -4.91 -11.54 9.73
N ALA A 286 -5.99 -11.67 10.49
CA ALA A 286 -6.43 -12.97 11.01
C ALA A 286 -6.83 -13.93 9.89
N ALA A 287 -7.49 -13.42 8.84
CA ALA A 287 -7.86 -14.19 7.66
C ALA A 287 -6.62 -14.68 6.88
N ILE A 288 -5.65 -13.79 6.61
CA ILE A 288 -4.40 -14.16 5.92
C ILE A 288 -3.61 -15.19 6.74
N GLU A 289 -3.50 -15.02 8.06
CA GLU A 289 -2.80 -15.97 8.90
C GLU A 289 -3.53 -17.33 9.00
N ALA A 290 -4.86 -17.37 8.88
CA ALA A 290 -5.61 -18.61 8.82
C ALA A 290 -5.28 -19.37 7.52
N GLU A 291 -5.26 -18.66 6.39
CA GLU A 291 -4.89 -19.23 5.09
C GLU A 291 -3.45 -19.78 5.11
N LEU A 292 -2.50 -18.98 5.60
CA LEU A 292 -1.10 -19.39 5.74
C LEU A 292 -0.87 -20.59 6.69
N ARG A 293 -1.82 -20.90 7.59
CA ARG A 293 -1.77 -22.10 8.45
C ARG A 293 -2.45 -23.31 7.82
N GLY A 294 -3.34 -23.09 6.85
CA GLY A 294 -4.14 -24.11 6.17
C GLY A 294 -3.33 -24.94 5.15
N GLY A 295 -2.29 -24.36 4.55
CA GLY A 295 -1.43 -25.00 3.55
C GLY A 295 0.01 -25.29 3.99
N ASP A 296 0.74 -26.05 3.15
CA ASP A 296 2.21 -26.16 3.24
C ASP A 296 2.83 -25.12 2.29
N HIS A 297 3.19 -23.96 2.86
CA HIS A 297 3.67 -22.81 2.10
C HIS A 297 5.20 -22.79 1.91
N ARG A 298 5.90 -23.79 2.41
CA ARG A 298 7.35 -23.89 2.28
C ARG A 298 7.72 -24.30 0.86
N GLY A 299 8.43 -23.43 0.15
CA GLY A 299 8.92 -23.76 -1.19
C GLY A 299 9.88 -24.95 -1.16
N ASP A 300 9.61 -25.97 -1.97
CA ASP A 300 10.58 -27.03 -2.28
C ASP A 300 11.73 -26.40 -3.08
N ARG A 301 12.83 -26.09 -2.40
CA ARG A 301 14.01 -25.49 -3.02
C ARG A 301 15.14 -26.50 -3.17
N GLU A 302 15.66 -26.60 -4.38
CA GLU A 302 17.04 -26.98 -4.61
C GLU A 302 17.93 -25.74 -4.41
N GLU A 303 18.70 -25.70 -3.32
CA GLU A 303 19.77 -24.72 -3.17
C GLU A 303 20.90 -25.02 -4.17
N GLY A 304 20.92 -24.29 -5.28
CA GLY A 304 22.04 -24.29 -6.21
C GLY A 304 23.17 -23.37 -5.75
N SER A 305 24.35 -23.91 -5.47
CA SER A 305 25.57 -23.10 -5.26
C SER A 305 26.43 -23.08 -6.52
N PHE A 306 26.89 -21.90 -6.94
CA PHE A 306 27.95 -21.80 -7.95
C PHE A 306 29.28 -22.25 -7.37
N SER A 307 30.05 -23.01 -8.15
CA SER A 307 31.44 -23.32 -7.78
C SER A 307 32.34 -22.11 -8.03
N GLU A 308 33.41 -21.97 -7.25
CA GLU A 308 34.42 -20.92 -7.45
C GLU A 308 35.00 -20.91 -8.88
N ALA A 309 35.12 -22.10 -9.49
CA ALA A 309 35.57 -22.25 -10.87
C ALA A 309 34.57 -21.64 -11.87
N GLY A 310 33.27 -21.87 -11.67
CA GLY A 310 32.22 -21.27 -12.50
C GLY A 310 32.15 -19.75 -12.34
N ALA A 311 32.37 -19.23 -11.13
CA ALA A 311 32.41 -17.79 -10.88
C ALA A 311 33.58 -17.10 -11.60
N ALA A 312 34.76 -17.72 -11.63
CA ALA A 312 35.93 -17.19 -12.33
C ALA A 312 35.77 -17.17 -13.87
N GLU A 313 35.13 -18.20 -14.42
CA GLU A 313 34.83 -18.30 -15.85
C GLU A 313 33.82 -17.24 -16.29
N VAL A 314 32.73 -17.07 -15.54
CA VAL A 314 31.73 -16.02 -15.78
C VAL A 314 32.36 -14.63 -15.69
N LYS A 315 33.27 -14.42 -14.73
CA LYS A 315 33.98 -13.15 -14.60
C LYS A 315 34.80 -12.82 -15.84
N GLY A 316 35.61 -13.76 -16.34
CA GLY A 316 36.40 -13.57 -17.55
C GLY A 316 35.53 -13.30 -18.79
N GLN A 317 34.38 -13.99 -18.90
CA GLN A 317 33.44 -13.76 -19.99
C GLN A 317 32.79 -12.37 -19.94
N LEU A 318 32.48 -11.86 -18.75
CA LEU A 318 31.91 -10.51 -18.58
C LEU A 318 32.93 -9.41 -18.88
N GLU A 319 34.21 -9.62 -18.54
CA GLU A 319 35.33 -8.73 -18.94
C GLU A 319 35.52 -8.74 -20.47
N ASP A 320 35.50 -9.91 -21.10
CA ASP A 320 35.63 -10.05 -22.57
C ASP A 320 34.47 -9.38 -23.33
N LEU A 321 33.28 -9.34 -22.72
CA LEU A 321 32.10 -8.66 -23.27
C LEU A 321 32.04 -7.16 -22.91
N GLY A 322 32.97 -6.66 -22.08
CA GLY A 322 33.06 -5.25 -21.69
C GLY A 322 32.01 -4.80 -20.67
N TYR A 323 31.42 -5.73 -19.92
CA TYR A 323 30.51 -5.41 -18.81
C TYR A 323 31.27 -5.10 -17.50
N MET A 324 32.58 -5.41 -17.43
CA MET A 324 33.53 -5.07 -16.36
C MET A 324 34.83 -4.57 -16.97
#